data_AF-A0A3C0BWH3-F1
#
_entry.id   AF-A0A3C0BWH3-F1
#
_cell.length_a   1.000
_cell.length_b   1.000
_cell.length_c   1.000
_cell.angle_alpha   90.00
_cell.angle_beta   90.00
_cell.angle_gamma   90.00
#
_symmetry.space_group_name_H-M   'P 1'
#
loop_
_entity.id
_entity.type
_entity.pdbx_description
1 polymer ?
#
loop_
_entity_poly.entity_id
_entity_poly.type
_entity_poly.pdbx_seq_one_letter_code
_entity_poly.pdbx_strand_id
1 'polypeptide(L)'
;MVVRLALTALLCLWGVEAGLATPARIIILRHGEKADAQNLCEVGQVRANALAATYLGRNATNSLFARGEEPAAILANTVHSQELAAPIAATWGTQLTLYPVVHQKGVDDEAFKNALNESTQKAAHDVMTEPRYDGKTVVIVWEHKHIANKKLERAFSGEKVTLRQLLNLDQLEGVPKSWPSGTYDYFWIVEYGNQGSDVPTRFSMVKQEFGPPYVAVPANDWDQPNGLEPESGCDLKGAQD
;
A
#
# COMPACT_ATOMS: atom_id res chain seq x y z
N MET A 1 -49.93 8.38 55.71
CA MET A 1 -49.30 9.49 54.96
C MET A 1 -47.82 9.17 54.86
N VAL A 2 -47.35 8.87 53.64
CA VAL A 2 -46.32 9.65 52.90
C VAL A 2 -44.90 9.33 53.38
N VAL A 3 -43.90 8.88 52.60
CA VAL A 3 -43.73 8.56 51.18
C VAL A 3 -42.45 7.69 51.11
N ARG A 4 -42.44 6.68 50.23
CA ARG A 4 -41.25 5.91 49.82
C ARG A 4 -40.34 6.78 48.96
N LEU A 5 -39.02 6.76 49.16
CA LEU A 5 -38.06 7.17 48.14
C LEU A 5 -36.89 6.19 48.11
N ALA A 6 -37.01 5.23 47.20
CA ALA A 6 -35.92 4.38 46.73
C ALA A 6 -35.06 5.22 45.77
N LEU A 7 -33.76 5.31 46.05
CA LEU A 7 -32.81 6.00 45.21
C LEU A 7 -32.35 5.03 44.11
N THR A 8 -32.97 5.11 42.94
CA THR A 8 -32.57 4.33 41.76
C THR A 8 -31.38 5.04 41.10
N ALA A 9 -30.18 4.50 41.27
CA ALA A 9 -29.01 4.94 40.53
C ALA A 9 -29.13 4.47 39.07
N LEU A 10 -29.52 5.38 38.18
CA LEU A 10 -29.53 5.14 36.74
C LEU A 10 -28.09 5.27 36.22
N LEU A 11 -27.36 4.16 36.18
CA LEU A 11 -26.09 4.04 35.46
C LEU A 11 -26.40 4.17 33.96
N CYS A 12 -26.18 5.35 33.41
CA CYS A 12 -26.08 5.58 31.97
C CYS A 12 -24.88 4.78 31.43
N LEU A 13 -25.13 3.53 31.04
CA LEU A 13 -24.27 2.79 30.11
C LEU A 13 -24.37 3.48 28.75
N TRP A 14 -23.63 4.58 28.57
CA TRP A 14 -23.28 5.05 27.24
C TRP A 14 -22.23 4.07 26.73
N GLY A 15 -22.70 3.01 26.07
CA GLY A 15 -21.87 2.22 25.19
C GLY A 15 -21.33 3.17 24.14
N VAL A 16 -20.07 3.56 24.27
CA VAL A 16 -19.32 4.05 23.12
C VAL A 16 -19.24 2.83 22.23
N GLU A 17 -20.10 2.75 21.21
CA GLU A 17 -19.84 1.87 20.08
C GLU A 17 -18.46 2.31 19.57
N ALA A 18 -17.43 1.54 19.90
CA ALA A 18 -16.15 1.66 19.25
C ALA A 18 -16.43 1.29 17.80
N GLY A 19 -16.75 2.31 16.98
CA GLY A 19 -16.80 2.16 15.55
C GLY A 19 -15.49 1.52 15.14
N LEU A 20 -15.58 0.43 14.39
CA LEU A 20 -14.39 -0.13 13.76
C LEU A 20 -13.78 1.00 12.92
N ALA A 21 -12.51 1.33 13.14
CA ALA A 21 -11.85 2.38 12.38
C ALA A 21 -11.45 1.82 11.02
N THR A 22 -11.97 2.37 9.92
CA THR A 22 -11.62 1.89 8.57
C THR A 22 -11.23 3.07 7.66
N PRO A 23 -10.21 2.91 6.81
CA PRO A 23 -9.81 3.97 5.88
C PRO A 23 -10.91 4.18 4.85
N ALA A 24 -11.17 5.43 4.48
CA ALA A 24 -12.07 5.72 3.36
C ALA A 24 -11.46 5.24 2.03
N ARG A 25 -10.12 5.27 1.94
CA ARG A 25 -9.40 4.95 0.72
C ARG A 25 -8.00 4.42 0.99
N ILE A 26 -7.57 3.45 0.20
CA ILE A 26 -6.19 2.94 0.20
C ILE A 26 -5.64 3.05 -1.22
N ILE A 27 -4.47 3.69 -1.37
CA ILE A 27 -3.72 3.77 -2.62
C ILE A 27 -2.51 2.84 -2.50
N ILE A 28 -2.52 1.75 -3.28
CA ILE A 28 -1.47 0.72 -3.26
C ILE A 28 -0.64 0.85 -4.53
N LEU A 29 0.68 0.78 -4.38
CA LEU A 29 1.63 0.67 -5.47
C LEU A 29 2.78 -0.24 -5.03
N ARG A 30 3.48 -0.81 -6.01
CA ARG A 30 4.71 -1.53 -5.70
C ARG A 30 5.90 -0.58 -5.57
N HIS A 31 6.98 -1.12 -5.00
CA HIS A 31 8.30 -0.53 -5.06
C HIS A 31 8.79 -0.25 -6.50
N GLY A 32 9.80 0.63 -6.62
CA GLY A 32 10.41 0.98 -7.90
C GLY A 32 11.41 -0.06 -8.42
N GLU A 33 11.97 0.22 -9.59
CA GLU A 33 13.01 -0.55 -10.23
C GLU A 33 14.24 -0.65 -9.32
N LYS A 34 14.76 -1.87 -9.17
CA LYS A 34 15.81 -2.18 -8.20
C LYS A 34 17.17 -2.24 -8.87
N ALA A 35 18.23 -1.84 -8.17
CA ALA A 35 19.60 -2.16 -8.54
C ALA A 35 20.00 -3.55 -8.01
N ASP A 36 19.49 -3.89 -6.82
CA ASP A 36 19.77 -5.15 -6.13
C ASP A 36 18.61 -5.53 -5.18
N ALA A 37 18.82 -6.48 -4.28
CA ALA A 37 17.78 -6.93 -3.35
C ALA A 37 17.25 -5.83 -2.40
N GLN A 38 18.03 -4.78 -2.15
CA GLN A 38 17.74 -3.74 -1.16
C GLN A 38 17.49 -2.37 -1.80
N ASN A 39 18.28 -1.99 -2.80
CA ASN A 39 18.34 -0.62 -3.30
C ASN A 39 17.60 -0.45 -4.63
N LEU A 40 17.07 0.76 -4.85
CA LEU A 40 16.58 1.22 -6.15
C LEU A 40 17.74 1.51 -7.10
N CYS A 41 17.55 1.20 -8.40
CA CYS A 41 18.42 1.71 -9.46
C CYS A 41 18.07 3.17 -9.77
N GLU A 42 18.87 3.82 -10.64
CA GLU A 42 18.63 5.21 -11.05
C GLU A 42 17.21 5.41 -11.60
N VAL A 43 16.72 4.50 -12.44
CA VAL A 43 15.34 4.54 -12.95
C VAL A 43 14.31 4.55 -11.81
N GLY A 44 14.48 3.68 -10.81
CA GLY A 44 13.60 3.60 -9.65
C GLY A 44 13.64 4.87 -8.80
N GLN A 45 14.81 5.50 -8.65
CA GLN A 45 14.94 6.79 -7.97
C GLN A 45 14.26 7.93 -8.74
N VAL A 46 14.38 7.95 -10.07
CA VAL A 46 13.67 8.92 -10.91
C VAL A 46 12.15 8.71 -10.79
N ARG A 47 11.67 7.46 -10.81
CA ARG A 47 10.25 7.13 -10.58
C ARG A 47 9.78 7.61 -9.21
N ALA A 48 10.56 7.43 -8.14
CA ALA A 48 10.22 7.90 -6.81
C ALA A 48 9.94 9.41 -6.78
N ASN A 49 10.82 10.19 -7.42
CA ASN A 49 10.65 11.64 -7.56
C ASN A 49 9.45 11.99 -8.44
N ALA A 50 9.26 11.28 -9.55
CA ALA A 50 8.14 11.49 -10.46
C ALA A 50 6.78 11.24 -9.78
N LEU A 51 6.68 10.20 -8.96
CA LEU A 51 5.49 9.89 -8.16
C LEU A 51 5.15 11.01 -7.17
N ALA A 52 6.15 11.52 -6.45
CA ALA A 52 5.97 12.63 -5.52
C ALA A 52 5.53 13.91 -6.26
N ALA A 53 6.17 14.24 -7.38
CA ALA A 53 5.88 15.44 -8.14
C ALA A 53 4.55 15.39 -8.92
N THR A 54 4.10 14.19 -9.31
CA THR A 54 2.97 14.04 -10.23
C THR A 54 1.69 13.63 -9.52
N TYR A 55 1.76 12.72 -8.54
CA TYR A 55 0.55 12.08 -8.01
C TYR A 55 0.40 12.16 -6.49
N LEU A 56 1.49 11.89 -5.76
CA LEU A 56 1.40 11.54 -4.34
C LEU A 56 1.94 12.60 -3.39
N GLY A 57 2.61 13.65 -3.87
CA GLY A 57 3.14 14.71 -3.01
C GLY A 57 2.17 15.87 -2.76
N ARG A 58 2.48 16.72 -1.76
CA ARG A 58 1.63 17.84 -1.30
C ARG A 58 1.20 18.81 -2.41
N ASN A 59 2.05 19.02 -3.41
CA ASN A 59 1.82 19.93 -4.53
C ASN A 59 1.89 19.19 -5.87
N ALA A 60 1.47 17.93 -5.89
CA ALA A 60 1.48 17.10 -7.07
C ALA A 60 0.66 17.70 -8.22
N THR A 61 1.20 17.68 -9.44
CA THR A 61 0.56 18.28 -10.63
C THR A 61 -0.76 17.60 -11.03
N ASN A 62 -0.86 16.30 -10.78
CA ASN A 62 -2.04 15.47 -10.97
C ASN A 62 -2.37 14.70 -9.68
N SER A 63 -2.50 15.45 -8.58
CA SER A 63 -2.71 14.90 -7.23
C SER A 63 -3.83 13.87 -7.17
N LEU A 64 -3.54 12.71 -6.58
CA LEU A 64 -4.55 11.71 -6.20
C LEU A 64 -5.33 12.11 -4.94
N PHE A 65 -4.89 13.13 -4.22
CA PHE A 65 -5.59 13.68 -3.06
C PHE A 65 -6.50 14.84 -3.47
N ALA A 66 -7.70 14.86 -2.90
CA ALA A 66 -8.61 15.98 -3.02
C ALA A 66 -8.00 17.25 -2.41
N ARG A 67 -8.53 18.42 -2.79
CA ARG A 67 -8.03 19.70 -2.27
C ARG A 67 -8.17 19.74 -0.74
N GLY A 68 -7.05 19.95 -0.05
CA GLY A 68 -6.99 20.00 1.41
C GLY A 68 -6.97 18.63 2.09
N GLU A 69 -6.91 17.54 1.32
CA GLU A 69 -6.70 16.20 1.83
C GLU A 69 -5.19 15.91 1.95
N GLU A 70 -4.79 15.30 3.06
CA GLU A 70 -3.43 14.77 3.27
C GLU A 70 -3.52 13.26 3.53
N PRO A 71 -2.51 12.45 3.13
CA PRO A 71 -2.46 11.05 3.52
C PRO A 71 -2.31 10.93 5.04
N ALA A 72 -3.11 10.06 5.67
CA ALA A 72 -2.96 9.78 7.10
C ALA A 72 -1.65 9.04 7.41
N ALA A 73 -1.17 8.22 6.46
CA ALA A 73 0.16 7.64 6.49
C ALA A 73 0.61 7.22 5.09
N ILE A 74 1.93 7.07 4.96
CA ILE A 74 2.61 6.48 3.82
C ILE A 74 3.40 5.29 4.36
N LEU A 75 3.01 4.08 3.96
CA LEU A 75 3.51 2.82 4.49
C LEU A 75 4.54 2.21 3.52
N ALA A 76 5.56 1.56 4.08
CA ALA A 76 6.56 0.81 3.32
C ALA A 76 7.11 -0.39 4.12
N ASN A 77 7.43 -1.49 3.44
CA ASN A 77 8.01 -2.70 4.06
C ASN A 77 9.48 -2.94 3.76
N THR A 78 9.88 -3.02 2.50
CA THR A 78 11.28 -3.32 2.15
C THR A 78 12.09 -2.04 2.02
N VAL A 79 13.42 -2.15 1.99
CA VAL A 79 14.31 -0.99 1.81
C VAL A 79 13.99 -0.24 0.51
N HIS A 80 13.83 -0.94 -0.62
CA HIS A 80 13.46 -0.32 -1.89
C HIS A 80 12.03 0.27 -1.91
N SER A 81 11.10 -0.25 -1.10
CA SER A 81 9.79 0.40 -0.89
C SER A 81 9.94 1.71 -0.12
N GLN A 82 10.84 1.75 0.88
CA GLN A 82 11.12 2.95 1.65
C GLN A 82 11.79 4.03 0.78
N GLU A 83 12.76 3.65 -0.04
CA GLU A 83 13.43 4.57 -0.96
C GLU A 83 12.45 5.18 -1.97
N LEU A 84 11.49 4.40 -2.48
CA LEU A 84 10.45 4.94 -3.36
C LEU A 84 9.51 5.89 -2.62
N ALA A 85 9.14 5.55 -1.37
CA ALA A 85 8.20 6.32 -0.57
C ALA A 85 8.79 7.62 0.02
N ALA A 86 10.11 7.67 0.22
CA ALA A 86 10.77 8.76 0.93
C ALA A 86 10.54 10.15 0.29
N PRO A 87 10.68 10.34 -1.04
CA PRO A 87 10.38 11.62 -1.67
C PRO A 87 8.92 12.06 -1.45
N ILE A 88 7.98 11.11 -1.45
CA ILE A 88 6.55 11.39 -1.23
C ILE A 88 6.36 11.96 0.19
N ALA A 89 6.84 11.24 1.22
CA ALA A 89 6.72 11.66 2.61
C ALA A 89 7.41 13.01 2.88
N ALA A 90 8.56 13.25 2.24
CA ALA A 90 9.29 14.51 2.35
C ALA A 90 8.45 15.72 1.92
N THR A 91 7.69 15.61 0.82
CA THR A 91 6.83 16.74 0.37
C THR A 91 5.70 17.09 1.35
N TRP A 92 5.21 16.09 2.10
CA TRP A 92 4.21 16.28 3.14
C TRP A 92 4.81 16.71 4.48
N GLY A 93 6.14 16.61 4.66
CA GLY A 93 6.80 16.85 5.93
C GLY A 93 6.43 15.80 6.99
N THR A 94 6.14 14.57 6.57
CA THR A 94 5.77 13.45 7.44
C THR A 94 6.83 12.36 7.44
N GLN A 95 6.74 11.43 8.39
CA GLN A 95 7.57 10.23 8.43
C GLN A 95 6.85 9.05 7.77
N LEU A 96 7.62 8.10 7.26
CA LEU A 96 7.07 6.83 6.80
C LEU A 96 6.61 6.00 8.00
N THR A 97 5.46 5.32 7.85
CA THR A 97 5.07 4.24 8.76
C THR A 97 5.70 2.95 8.26
N LEU A 98 6.70 2.45 8.97
CA LEU A 98 7.51 1.33 8.49
C LEU A 98 7.02 -0.02 9.05
N TYR A 99 6.98 -1.01 8.16
CA TYR A 99 6.82 -2.43 8.48
C TYR A 99 8.04 -3.20 7.98
N PRO A 100 9.24 -2.87 8.50
CA PRO A 100 10.49 -3.13 7.81
C PRO A 100 10.80 -4.62 7.69
N VAL A 101 11.11 -5.08 6.48
CA VAL A 101 11.71 -6.39 6.23
C VAL A 101 12.96 -6.19 5.38
N VAL A 102 14.10 -6.63 5.92
CA VAL A 102 15.40 -6.48 5.26
C VAL A 102 15.83 -7.82 4.71
N HIS A 103 16.09 -7.88 3.41
CA HIS A 103 16.68 -9.06 2.79
C HIS A 103 18.19 -9.09 3.11
N GLN A 104 18.58 -9.79 4.16
CA GLN A 104 20.00 -9.90 4.55
C GLN A 104 20.70 -10.97 3.70
N LYS A 105 21.93 -10.68 3.29
CA LYS A 105 22.75 -11.64 2.54
C LYS A 105 22.99 -12.90 3.39
N GLY A 106 22.61 -14.06 2.86
CA GLY A 106 22.76 -15.36 3.54
C GLY A 106 21.58 -15.76 4.43
N VAL A 107 20.52 -14.95 4.49
CA VAL A 107 19.22 -15.39 5.04
C VAL A 107 18.54 -16.28 4.00
N ASP A 108 17.92 -17.34 4.52
CA ASP A 108 17.12 -18.27 3.74
C ASP A 108 15.89 -17.59 3.14
N ASP A 109 15.59 -17.88 1.86
CA ASP A 109 14.49 -17.27 1.10
C ASP A 109 13.13 -17.55 1.77
N GLU A 110 12.98 -18.69 2.46
CA GLU A 110 11.77 -19.02 3.19
C GLU A 110 11.58 -18.12 4.42
N ALA A 111 12.64 -17.91 5.21
CA ALA A 111 12.61 -17.01 6.35
C ALA A 111 12.28 -15.56 5.93
N PHE A 112 12.86 -15.07 4.83
CA PHE A 112 12.55 -13.75 4.29
C PHE A 112 11.07 -13.65 3.85
N LYS A 113 10.57 -14.66 3.16
CA LYS A 113 9.18 -14.75 2.72
C LYS A 113 8.20 -14.77 3.90
N ASN A 114 8.49 -15.51 4.97
CA ASN A 114 7.65 -15.54 6.18
C ASN A 114 7.65 -14.18 6.89
N ALA A 115 8.80 -13.50 6.99
CA ALA A 115 8.87 -12.14 7.54
C ALA A 115 8.05 -11.14 6.71
N LEU A 116 8.02 -11.28 5.38
CA LEU A 116 7.13 -10.48 4.51
C LEU A 116 5.65 -10.80 4.74
N ASN A 117 5.28 -12.07 4.97
CA ASN A 117 3.88 -12.43 5.30
C ASN A 117 3.44 -11.72 6.59
N GLU A 118 4.23 -11.84 7.66
CA GLU A 118 3.95 -11.23 8.96
C GLU A 118 3.87 -9.69 8.86
N SER A 119 4.82 -9.06 8.15
CA SER A 119 4.82 -7.63 7.88
C SER A 119 3.55 -7.18 7.14
N THR A 120 3.13 -7.95 6.14
CA THR A 120 1.93 -7.65 5.34
C THR A 120 0.64 -7.81 6.15
N GLN A 121 0.53 -8.88 6.94
CA GLN A 121 -0.58 -9.12 7.84
C GLN A 121 -0.70 -8.01 8.88
N LYS A 122 0.43 -7.62 9.49
CA LYS A 122 0.45 -6.53 10.47
C LYS A 122 0.05 -5.20 9.85
N ALA A 123 0.60 -4.85 8.69
CA ALA A 123 0.25 -3.60 8.01
C ALA A 123 -1.24 -3.55 7.64
N ALA A 124 -1.79 -4.62 7.08
CA ALA A 124 -3.21 -4.67 6.75
C ALA A 124 -4.11 -4.60 7.99
N HIS A 125 -3.74 -5.30 9.07
CA HIS A 125 -4.45 -5.22 10.34
C HIS A 125 -4.47 -3.77 10.87
N ASP A 126 -3.31 -3.14 10.99
CA ASP A 126 -3.21 -1.79 11.54
C ASP A 126 -3.98 -0.78 10.68
N VAL A 127 -3.88 -0.88 9.35
CA VAL A 127 -4.64 -0.02 8.41
C VAL A 127 -6.15 -0.13 8.63
N MET A 128 -6.66 -1.33 8.92
CA MET A 128 -8.09 -1.59 9.07
C MET A 128 -8.61 -1.49 10.51
N THR A 129 -7.78 -1.13 11.48
CA THR A 129 -8.17 -1.14 12.90
C THR A 129 -7.71 0.08 13.69
N GLU A 130 -6.67 0.80 13.25
CA GLU A 130 -6.17 1.94 14.01
C GLU A 130 -7.01 3.21 13.79
N PRO A 131 -7.49 3.87 14.86
CA PRO A 131 -8.33 5.07 14.76
C PRO A 131 -7.75 6.23 13.95
N ARG A 132 -6.41 6.30 13.82
CA ARG A 132 -5.76 7.35 13.02
C ARG A 132 -6.03 7.26 11.52
N TYR A 133 -6.50 6.11 11.03
CA TYR A 133 -6.82 5.89 9.63
C TYR A 133 -8.30 6.05 9.31
N ASP A 134 -9.16 6.20 10.33
CA ASP A 134 -10.61 6.22 10.16
C ASP A 134 -11.07 7.34 9.22
N GLY A 135 -11.74 6.95 8.13
CA GLY A 135 -12.24 7.86 7.10
C GLY A 135 -11.12 8.61 6.34
N LYS A 136 -9.87 8.15 6.41
CA LYS A 136 -8.71 8.80 5.75
C LYS A 136 -8.21 8.02 4.55
N THR A 137 -7.32 8.65 3.79
CA THR A 137 -6.54 7.99 2.74
C THR A 137 -5.19 7.50 3.28
N VAL A 138 -4.87 6.24 3.00
CA VAL A 138 -3.58 5.63 3.30
C VAL A 138 -2.85 5.26 2.01
N VAL A 139 -1.56 5.56 1.92
CA VAL A 139 -0.70 5.13 0.79
C VAL A 139 0.14 3.94 1.24
N ILE A 140 0.19 2.87 0.43
CA ILE A 140 0.97 1.66 0.72
C ILE A 140 1.92 1.39 -0.46
N VAL A 141 3.22 1.57 -0.24
CA VAL A 141 4.29 1.19 -1.18
C VAL A 141 4.85 -0.16 -0.76
N TRP A 142 4.73 -1.19 -1.60
CA TRP A 142 4.94 -2.57 -1.14
C TRP A 142 5.78 -3.45 -2.05
N GLU A 143 6.24 -4.58 -1.49
CA GLU A 143 6.78 -5.72 -2.25
C GLU A 143 5.68 -6.33 -3.14
N HIS A 144 5.90 -6.36 -4.46
CA HIS A 144 4.83 -6.68 -5.43
C HIS A 144 4.22 -8.07 -5.22
N LYS A 145 5.03 -9.07 -4.84
CA LYS A 145 4.53 -10.43 -4.54
C LYS A 145 3.57 -10.46 -3.35
N HIS A 146 3.66 -9.50 -2.44
CA HIS A 146 2.77 -9.36 -1.27
C HIS A 146 1.63 -8.36 -1.50
N ILE A 147 1.58 -7.66 -2.64
CA ILE A 147 0.36 -6.96 -3.07
C ILE A 147 -0.67 -7.99 -3.55
N ALA A 148 -0.28 -8.81 -4.54
CA ALA A 148 -1.08 -9.91 -5.06
C ALA A 148 -0.18 -10.95 -5.74
N ASN A 149 -0.31 -12.22 -5.38
CA ASN A 149 0.41 -13.30 -6.05
C ASN A 149 -0.27 -14.66 -5.85
N LYS A 150 -0.89 -15.19 -6.91
CA LYS A 150 -1.61 -16.47 -6.86
C LYS A 150 -0.72 -17.67 -6.44
N LYS A 151 0.58 -17.66 -6.75
CA LYS A 151 1.49 -18.76 -6.34
C LYS A 151 1.75 -18.70 -4.84
N LEU A 152 2.03 -17.51 -4.31
CA LEU A 152 2.24 -17.27 -2.88
C LEU A 152 0.99 -17.65 -2.07
N GLU A 153 -0.17 -17.15 -2.48
CA GLU A 153 -1.45 -17.44 -1.79
C GLU A 153 -1.78 -18.94 -1.75
N ARG A 154 -1.41 -19.71 -2.79
CA ARG A 154 -1.56 -21.17 -2.78
C ARG A 154 -0.56 -21.87 -1.87
N ALA A 155 0.67 -21.37 -1.80
CA ALA A 155 1.69 -21.93 -0.92
C ALA A 155 1.33 -21.74 0.57
N PHE A 156 0.55 -20.70 0.87
CA PHE A 156 0.08 -20.37 2.21
C PHE A 156 -1.45 -20.47 2.32
N SER A 157 -2.07 -21.52 1.78
CA SER A 157 -3.54 -21.61 1.68
C SER A 157 -4.30 -21.59 3.01
N GLY A 158 -3.62 -21.79 4.14
CA GLY A 158 -4.19 -21.72 5.48
C GLY A 158 -4.25 -20.30 6.08
N GLU A 159 -3.64 -19.32 5.42
CA GLU A 159 -3.53 -17.95 5.90
C GLU A 159 -3.67 -16.92 4.78
N LYS A 160 -4.11 -15.71 5.12
CA LYS A 160 -4.11 -14.57 4.19
C LYS A 160 -2.74 -13.89 4.25
N VAL A 161 -2.06 -13.74 3.12
CA VAL A 161 -0.66 -13.26 3.07
C VAL A 161 -0.40 -12.13 2.08
N THR A 162 -1.37 -11.82 1.22
CA THR A 162 -1.30 -10.69 0.28
C THR A 162 -2.25 -9.59 0.69
N LEU A 163 -1.92 -8.33 0.39
CA LEU A 163 -2.82 -7.19 0.57
C LEU A 163 -4.17 -7.45 -0.12
N ARG A 164 -4.16 -8.07 -1.30
CA ARG A 164 -5.38 -8.47 -2.01
C ARG A 164 -6.33 -9.32 -1.18
N GLN A 165 -5.82 -10.32 -0.43
CA GLN A 165 -6.64 -11.17 0.45
C GLN A 165 -7.00 -10.46 1.76
N LEU A 166 -6.04 -9.76 2.34
CA LEU A 166 -6.15 -9.13 3.66
C LEU A 166 -7.08 -7.91 3.66
N LEU A 167 -7.13 -7.18 2.55
CA LEU A 167 -7.99 -6.02 2.35
C LEU A 167 -9.34 -6.38 1.68
N ASN A 168 -9.65 -7.68 1.58
CA ASN A 168 -10.90 -8.21 1.04
C ASN A 168 -11.21 -7.79 -0.42
N LEU A 169 -10.17 -7.58 -1.24
CA LEU A 169 -10.34 -7.11 -2.62
C LEU A 169 -10.92 -8.17 -3.55
N ASP A 170 -10.96 -9.44 -3.13
CA ASP A 170 -11.59 -10.53 -3.88
C ASP A 170 -13.11 -10.39 -4.03
N GLN A 171 -13.74 -9.53 -3.24
CA GLN A 171 -15.16 -9.21 -3.34
C GLN A 171 -15.48 -8.30 -4.53
N LEU A 172 -14.47 -7.66 -5.12
CA LEU A 172 -14.63 -6.72 -6.22
C LEU A 172 -14.29 -7.35 -7.56
N GLU A 173 -15.07 -7.02 -8.59
CA GLU A 173 -14.76 -7.40 -9.96
C GLU A 173 -13.54 -6.64 -10.50
N GLY A 174 -12.82 -7.28 -11.42
CA GLY A 174 -11.67 -6.65 -12.11
C GLY A 174 -10.37 -6.59 -11.30
N VAL A 175 -10.33 -7.05 -10.06
CA VAL A 175 -9.09 -7.10 -9.26
C VAL A 175 -8.18 -8.24 -9.73
N PRO A 176 -6.96 -7.95 -10.23
CA PRO A 176 -6.03 -8.99 -10.66
C PRO A 176 -5.62 -9.94 -9.52
N LYS A 177 -5.44 -11.22 -9.82
CA LYS A 177 -4.99 -12.23 -8.83
C LYS A 177 -3.48 -12.23 -8.58
N SER A 178 -2.71 -11.58 -9.44
CA SER A 178 -1.28 -11.39 -9.31
C SER A 178 -0.90 -10.00 -9.79
N TRP A 179 0.12 -9.41 -9.17
CA TRP A 179 0.82 -8.25 -9.67
C TRP A 179 2.01 -8.73 -10.53
N PRO A 180 2.04 -8.46 -11.85
CA PRO A 180 3.13 -8.90 -12.73
C PRO A 180 4.48 -8.28 -12.34
N SER A 181 5.55 -9.07 -12.36
CA SER A 181 6.87 -8.62 -11.90
C SER A 181 7.46 -7.51 -12.77
N GLY A 182 7.09 -7.44 -14.05
CA GLY A 182 7.46 -6.36 -14.96
C GLY A 182 6.66 -5.06 -14.81
N THR A 183 5.52 -5.04 -14.12
CA THR A 183 4.62 -3.86 -14.15
C THR A 183 4.87 -2.93 -12.96
N TYR A 184 5.50 -1.77 -13.16
CA TYR A 184 5.89 -0.80 -12.10
C TYR A 184 4.96 0.42 -11.96
N ASP A 185 4.16 0.67 -12.98
CA ASP A 185 3.58 1.96 -13.32
C ASP A 185 2.07 1.98 -13.11
N TYR A 186 1.58 1.35 -12.03
CA TYR A 186 0.15 1.34 -11.70
C TYR A 186 -0.10 1.64 -10.23
N PHE A 187 -1.24 2.26 -9.98
CA PHE A 187 -1.89 2.32 -8.68
C PHE A 187 -3.07 1.36 -8.65
N TRP A 188 -3.25 0.66 -7.53
CA TRP A 188 -4.52 0.09 -7.14
C TRP A 188 -5.15 1.01 -6.11
N ILE A 189 -6.27 1.64 -6.47
CA ILE A 189 -7.04 2.52 -5.60
C ILE A 189 -8.27 1.75 -5.13
N VAL A 190 -8.41 1.62 -3.81
CA VAL A 190 -9.49 0.91 -3.15
C VAL A 190 -10.26 1.90 -2.30
N GLU A 191 -11.59 1.94 -2.46
CA GLU A 191 -12.48 2.79 -1.66
C GLU A 191 -13.36 1.92 -0.74
N TYR A 192 -13.60 2.39 0.48
CA TYR A 192 -14.50 1.76 1.45
C TYR A 192 -15.65 2.74 1.74
N GLY A 193 -16.88 2.35 1.35
CA GLY A 193 -18.02 3.26 1.34
C GLY A 193 -18.76 3.41 2.67
N ASN A 194 -18.55 2.51 3.63
CA ASN A 194 -19.20 2.57 4.95
C ASN A 194 -18.14 2.62 6.05
N GLN A 195 -18.23 3.62 6.93
CA GLN A 195 -17.37 3.71 8.11
C GLN A 195 -17.54 2.47 8.98
N GLY A 196 -16.43 1.84 9.36
CA GLY A 196 -16.41 0.60 10.13
C GLY A 196 -16.69 -0.68 9.35
N SER A 197 -16.76 -0.62 8.02
CA SER A 197 -16.80 -1.81 7.17
C SER A 197 -15.43 -2.11 6.56
N ASP A 198 -14.99 -3.36 6.67
CA ASP A 198 -13.81 -3.89 5.98
C ASP A 198 -14.12 -4.40 4.56
N VAL A 199 -15.33 -4.13 4.07
CA VAL A 199 -15.78 -4.49 2.72
C VAL A 199 -15.52 -3.33 1.78
N PRO A 200 -14.61 -3.47 0.80
CA PRO A 200 -14.35 -2.41 -0.15
C PRO A 200 -15.53 -2.28 -1.11
N THR A 201 -15.84 -1.04 -1.52
CA THR A 201 -16.97 -0.72 -2.40
C THR A 201 -16.55 -0.43 -3.84
N ARG A 202 -15.27 -0.10 -4.05
CA ARG A 202 -14.75 0.18 -5.39
C ARG A 202 -13.27 -0.15 -5.50
N PHE A 203 -12.90 -0.63 -6.68
CA PHE A 203 -11.53 -0.83 -7.11
C PHE A 203 -11.28 -0.04 -8.40
N SER A 204 -10.11 0.56 -8.52
CA SER A 204 -9.66 1.20 -9.75
C SER A 204 -8.17 0.94 -9.94
N MET A 205 -7.81 0.45 -11.13
CA MET A 205 -6.43 0.27 -11.54
C MET A 205 -6.05 1.44 -12.45
N VAL A 206 -5.13 2.29 -12.00
CA VAL A 206 -4.79 3.56 -12.67
C VAL A 206 -3.34 3.51 -13.11
N LYS A 207 -3.09 3.67 -14.41
CA LYS A 207 -1.74 3.76 -14.96
C LYS A 207 -1.07 5.08 -14.55
N GLN A 208 0.22 5.01 -14.24
CA GLN A 208 1.08 6.16 -13.96
C GLN A 208 1.60 6.69 -15.29
N GLU A 209 1.34 7.96 -15.55
CA GLU A 209 1.82 8.67 -16.73
C GLU A 209 2.57 9.92 -16.29
N PHE A 210 3.78 10.09 -16.82
CA PHE A 210 4.68 11.14 -16.38
C PHE A 210 4.97 12.11 -17.53
N GLY A 211 4.62 13.38 -17.30
CA GLY A 211 5.01 14.48 -18.18
C GLY A 211 6.44 14.98 -17.90
N PRO A 212 6.90 16.03 -18.61
CA PRO A 212 8.21 16.64 -18.35
C PRO A 212 8.36 17.06 -16.87
N PRO A 213 9.54 16.84 -16.24
CA PRO A 213 10.79 16.33 -16.82
C PRO A 213 10.91 14.79 -16.84
N TYR A 214 9.86 14.06 -16.45
CA TYR A 214 9.89 12.62 -16.18
C TYR A 214 9.40 11.75 -17.35
N VAL A 215 9.35 12.29 -18.57
CA VAL A 215 8.89 11.57 -19.78
C VAL A 215 9.69 10.31 -20.11
N ALA A 216 10.91 10.20 -19.57
CA ALA A 216 11.80 9.06 -19.77
C ALA A 216 11.61 7.95 -18.72
N VAL A 217 10.73 8.14 -17.72
CA VAL A 217 10.39 7.06 -16.78
C VAL A 217 9.65 5.96 -17.55
N PRO A 218 10.13 4.70 -17.52
CA PRO A 218 9.49 3.62 -18.26
C PRO A 218 8.03 3.43 -17.89
N ALA A 219 7.21 3.08 -18.87
CA ALA A 219 5.82 2.74 -18.69
C ALA A 219 5.47 1.59 -19.63
N ASN A 220 4.64 0.67 -19.16
CA ASN A 220 4.20 -0.50 -19.92
C ASN A 220 2.72 -0.74 -19.64
N ASP A 221 2.00 -1.33 -20.58
CA ASP A 221 0.66 -1.80 -20.25
C ASP A 221 0.74 -2.97 -19.25
N TRP A 222 -0.32 -3.16 -18.48
CA TRP A 222 -0.40 -4.21 -17.47
C TRP A 222 0.01 -5.58 -18.06
N ASP A 223 0.93 -6.27 -17.39
CA ASP A 223 1.47 -7.58 -17.83
C ASP A 223 2.23 -7.55 -19.17
N GLN A 224 2.66 -6.36 -19.63
CA GLN A 224 3.59 -6.22 -20.76
C GLN A 224 5.03 -5.96 -20.28
N PRO A 225 6.05 -6.23 -21.12
CA PRO A 225 7.44 -5.95 -20.79
C PRO A 225 7.66 -4.45 -20.46
N ASN A 226 8.48 -4.17 -19.44
CA ASN A 226 8.78 -2.81 -19.00
C ASN A 226 9.75 -2.02 -19.91
N GLY A 227 10.35 -2.68 -20.91
CA GLY A 227 11.31 -2.05 -21.82
C GLY A 227 12.64 -1.67 -21.17
N LEU A 228 12.96 -2.20 -19.98
CA LEU A 228 14.26 -2.03 -19.37
C LEU A 228 15.28 -2.98 -20.01
N GLU A 229 16.36 -2.41 -20.51
CA GLU A 229 17.50 -3.13 -21.09
C GLU A 229 18.62 -3.34 -20.04
N PRO A 230 19.55 -4.30 -20.23
CA PRO A 230 20.61 -4.58 -19.26
C PRO A 230 21.50 -3.37 -18.92
N GLU A 231 21.67 -2.45 -19.86
CA GLU A 231 22.41 -1.19 -19.68
C GLU A 231 21.71 -0.17 -18.77
N SER A 232 20.44 -0.38 -18.39
CA SER A 232 19.71 0.50 -17.46
C SER A 232 20.29 0.53 -16.05
N GLY A 233 21.15 -0.43 -15.69
CA GLY A 233 21.67 -0.60 -14.34
C GLY A 233 20.65 -1.15 -13.34
N CYS A 234 19.48 -1.57 -13.82
CA CYS A 234 18.44 -2.19 -13.00
C CYS A 234 18.51 -3.73 -13.07
N ASP A 235 18.12 -4.38 -11.98
CA ASP A 235 17.97 -5.83 -11.90
C ASP A 235 16.74 -6.28 -12.70
N LEU A 236 17.01 -6.82 -13.89
CA LEU A 236 15.98 -7.32 -14.80
C LEU A 236 15.38 -8.66 -14.36
N LYS A 237 15.98 -9.39 -13.42
CA LYS A 237 15.39 -10.65 -12.93
C LYS A 237 14.04 -10.39 -12.27
N GLY A 238 13.95 -9.27 -11.55
CA GLY A 238 12.71 -8.81 -10.95
C GLY A 238 11.61 -8.43 -11.95
N ALA A 239 11.89 -8.36 -13.26
CA ALA A 239 10.92 -8.03 -14.30
C ALA A 239 10.41 -9.26 -15.09
N GLN A 240 10.99 -10.45 -14.88
CA GLN A 240 10.76 -11.66 -15.70
C GLN A 240 10.00 -12.78 -14.95
N ASP A 241 9.74 -12.62 -13.65
CA ASP A 241 9.08 -13.60 -12.75
C ASP A 241 7.53 -13.58 -12.77
#